data_AF-S8APF8-F1
#
_entry.id   AF-S8APF8-F1
#
_cell.length_a   1.000
_cell.length_b   1.000
_cell.length_c   1.000
_cell.angle_alpha   90.00
_cell.angle_beta   90.00
_cell.angle_gamma   90.00
#
_symmetry.space_group_name_H-M   'P 1'
#
loop_
_entity.id
_entity.type
_entity.pdbx_description
1 polymer ?
#
loop_
_entity_poly.entity_id
_entity_poly.type
_entity_poly.pdbx_seq_one_letter_code
_entity_poly.pdbx_strand_id
1 'polypeptide(L)'
;MAVGQVGFKDTKKVKRIMVVQRENPIVNRLNKTKKEENPDLYQQREDHLREIRKRERIQQQDRKKEERRVEQERQEIKYQKEHAYDEWNDEGAMVGTSNKHGQSYSDFEDDFM
;
A
#
# COMPACT_ATOMS: atom_id res chain seq x y z
N MET A 1 -42.78 -32.46 3.88
CA MET A 1 -42.52 -31.15 4.52
C MET A 1 -42.88 -30.09 3.49
N ALA A 2 -43.78 -29.16 3.80
CA ALA A 2 -44.28 -28.19 2.82
C ALA A 2 -43.21 -27.14 2.51
N VAL A 3 -43.13 -26.69 1.26
CA VAL A 3 -42.21 -25.63 0.83
C VAL A 3 -42.52 -24.36 1.63
N GLY A 4 -41.52 -23.82 2.33
CA GLY A 4 -41.66 -22.63 3.19
C GLY A 4 -41.73 -22.90 4.70
N GLN A 5 -41.65 -24.16 5.16
CA GLN A 5 -41.58 -24.47 6.59
C GLN A 5 -40.22 -24.08 7.17
N VAL A 6 -40.15 -22.94 7.86
CA VAL A 6 -38.96 -22.47 8.57
C VAL A 6 -38.97 -23.02 10.00
N GLY A 7 -37.97 -23.83 10.35
CA GLY A 7 -37.84 -24.47 11.67
C GLY A 7 -36.61 -23.98 12.42
N PHE A 8 -36.67 -24.01 13.75
CA PHE A 8 -35.51 -23.72 14.61
C PHE A 8 -34.61 -24.96 14.70
N LYS A 9 -33.29 -24.76 14.60
CA LYS A 9 -32.29 -25.84 14.72
C LYS A 9 -32.25 -26.45 16.14
N ASP A 10 -32.26 -25.60 17.17
CA ASP A 10 -32.20 -26.02 18.59
C ASP A 10 -33.42 -25.50 19.35
N THR A 11 -34.32 -26.39 19.78
CA THR A 11 -35.53 -26.00 20.53
C THR A 11 -35.23 -25.48 21.95
N LYS A 12 -34.11 -25.91 22.55
CA LYS A 12 -33.68 -25.47 23.89
C LYS A 12 -33.26 -23.99 23.94
N LYS A 13 -32.90 -23.40 22.79
CA LYS A 13 -32.53 -21.98 22.69
C LYS A 13 -33.73 -21.07 22.40
N VAL A 14 -34.92 -21.64 22.23
CA VAL A 14 -36.13 -20.88 21.90
C VAL A 14 -36.95 -20.64 23.16
N LYS A 15 -37.13 -19.37 23.52
CA LYS A 15 -38.07 -18.97 24.56
C LYS A 15 -39.48 -18.96 23.97
N ARG A 16 -40.34 -19.88 24.41
CA ARG A 16 -41.76 -19.94 24.02
C ARG A 16 -42.62 -19.28 25.10
N ILE A 17 -43.53 -18.41 24.69
CA ILE A 17 -44.48 -17.74 25.59
C ILE A 17 -45.88 -18.18 25.18
N MET A 18 -46.67 -18.63 26.16
CA MET A 18 -48.07 -18.97 25.92
C MET A 18 -48.88 -17.68 25.89
N VAL A 19 -49.54 -17.42 24.75
CA VAL A 19 -50.42 -16.27 24.57
C VAL A 19 -51.86 -16.75 24.70
N VAL A 20 -52.57 -16.27 25.71
CA VAL A 20 -53.95 -16.70 26.02
C VAL A 20 -54.94 -16.21 24.96
N GLN A 21 -54.81 -14.96 24.51
CA GLN A 21 -55.66 -14.38 23.48
C GLN A 21 -54.88 -13.34 22.66
N ARG A 22 -55.20 -13.23 21.38
CA ARG A 22 -54.62 -12.22 20.49
C ARG A 22 -55.38 -10.90 20.62
N GLU A 23 -54.69 -9.84 21.03
CA GLU A 23 -55.23 -8.48 21.02
C GLU A 23 -54.90 -7.75 19.71
N ASN A 24 -55.89 -7.64 18.83
CA ASN A 24 -55.77 -6.92 17.55
C ASN A 24 -55.33 -5.44 17.65
N PRO A 25 -55.74 -4.62 18.63
CA PRO A 25 -55.29 -3.22 18.70
C PRO A 25 -53.78 -3.10 18.96
N ILE A 26 -53.21 -3.98 19.78
CA ILE A 26 -51.77 -4.03 20.05
C ILE A 26 -51.01 -4.43 18.79
N VAL A 27 -51.45 -5.51 18.12
CA VAL A 27 -50.81 -5.99 16.89
C VAL A 27 -50.84 -4.93 15.79
N ASN A 28 -51.96 -4.23 15.63
CA ASN A 28 -52.09 -3.17 14.64
C ASN A 28 -51.17 -1.98 14.95
N ARG A 29 -50.97 -1.64 16.23
CA ARG A 29 -50.01 -0.59 16.64
C ARG A 29 -48.56 -1.01 16.36
N LEU A 30 -48.21 -2.26 16.68
CA LEU A 30 -46.87 -2.80 16.44
C LEU A 30 -46.54 -2.86 14.95
N ASN A 31 -47.47 -3.32 14.12
CA ASN A 31 -47.29 -3.37 12.67
C ASN A 31 -47.15 -1.97 12.07
N LYS A 32 -47.87 -0.96 12.60
CA LYS A 32 -47.70 0.44 12.18
C LYS A 32 -46.31 1.00 12.48
N THR A 33 -45.67 0.53 13.54
CA THR A 33 -44.30 0.94 13.92
C THR A 33 -43.20 0.07 13.33
N LYS A 34 -43.56 -1.05 12.68
CA LYS A 34 -42.59 -2.00 12.13
C LYS A 34 -41.90 -1.37 10.92
N LYS A 35 -40.66 -0.94 11.10
CA LYS A 35 -39.77 -0.56 10.00
C LYS A 35 -39.01 -1.80 9.55
N GLU A 36 -39.37 -2.34 8.40
CA GLU A 36 -38.55 -3.33 7.71
C GLU A 36 -37.61 -2.56 6.77
N GLU A 37 -36.37 -2.38 7.22
CA GLU A 37 -35.32 -1.96 6.30
C GLU A 37 -34.87 -3.21 5.55
N ASN A 38 -35.00 -3.18 4.23
CA ASN A 38 -34.41 -4.19 3.34
C ASN A 38 -33.17 -3.57 2.71
N PRO A 39 -32.05 -3.45 3.45
CA PRO A 39 -30.81 -3.00 2.83
C PRO A 39 -30.39 -4.01 1.78
N ASP A 40 -29.97 -3.52 0.62
CA ASP A 40 -29.34 -4.35 -0.39
C ASP A 40 -27.97 -4.82 0.14
N LEU A 41 -27.93 -6.04 0.66
CA LEU A 41 -26.74 -6.66 1.23
C LEU A 41 -25.64 -6.84 0.18
N TYR A 42 -25.99 -6.93 -1.10
CA TYR A 42 -25.02 -7.07 -2.18
C TYR A 42 -24.26 -5.75 -2.38
N GLN A 43 -24.99 -4.63 -2.44
CA GLN A 43 -24.39 -3.32 -2.59
C GLN A 43 -23.46 -2.96 -1.41
N GLN A 44 -23.90 -3.23 -0.18
CA GLN A 44 -23.07 -2.98 1.02
C GLN A 44 -21.77 -3.80 1.01
N ARG A 45 -21.86 -5.06 0.56
CA ARG A 45 -20.68 -5.92 0.43
C ARG A 45 -19.72 -5.40 -0.64
N GLU A 46 -20.22 -4.98 -1.79
CA GLU A 46 -19.39 -4.44 -2.87
C GLU A 46 -18.71 -3.12 -2.47
N ASP A 47 -19.42 -2.23 -1.77
CA ASP A 47 -18.84 -0.98 -1.29
C ASP A 47 -17.74 -1.23 -0.26
N HIS A 48 -17.96 -2.14 0.69
CA HIS A 48 -16.93 -2.55 1.65
C HIS A 48 -15.69 -3.17 0.97
N LEU A 49 -15.89 -4.05 -0.02
CA LEU A 49 -14.78 -4.62 -0.79
C LEU A 49 -14.03 -3.56 -1.60
N ARG A 50 -14.74 -2.57 -2.15
CA ARG A 50 -14.15 -1.46 -2.89
C ARG A 50 -13.27 -0.59 -1.98
N GLU A 51 -13.70 -0.33 -0.75
CA GLU A 51 -12.90 0.40 0.23
C GLU A 51 -11.62 -0.34 0.62
N ILE A 52 -11.71 -1.64 0.86
CA ILE A 52 -10.54 -2.49 1.15
C ILE A 52 -9.53 -2.42 0.00
N ARG A 53 -9.98 -2.64 -1.25
CA ARG A 53 -9.10 -2.59 -2.43
C ARG A 53 -8.46 -1.21 -2.61
N LYS A 54 -9.20 -0.12 -2.35
CA LYS A 54 -8.65 1.25 -2.39
C LYS A 54 -7.55 1.43 -1.36
N ARG A 55 -7.76 0.95 -0.13
CA ARG A 55 -6.77 1.02 0.96
C ARG A 55 -5.50 0.25 0.62
N GLU A 56 -5.64 -0.98 0.12
CA GLU A 56 -4.50 -1.81 -0.31
C GLU A 56 -3.71 -1.15 -1.45
N ARG A 57 -4.40 -0.57 -2.44
CA ARG A 57 -3.75 0.13 -3.56
C ARG A 57 -2.93 1.33 -3.09
N ILE A 58 -3.47 2.11 -2.15
CA ILE A 58 -2.76 3.27 -1.57
C ILE A 58 -1.51 2.78 -0.84
N GLN A 59 -1.64 1.77 0.03
CA GLN A 59 -0.50 1.20 0.75
C GLN A 59 0.60 0.66 -0.17
N GLN A 60 0.22 -0.02 -1.27
CA GLN A 60 1.20 -0.49 -2.26
C GLN A 60 1.90 0.66 -2.99
N GLN A 61 1.18 1.72 -3.32
CA GLN A 61 1.77 2.89 -3.96
C GLN A 61 2.74 3.62 -3.04
N ASP A 62 2.40 3.74 -1.75
CA ASP A 62 3.26 4.40 -0.77
C ASP A 62 4.55 3.60 -0.53
N ARG A 63 4.45 2.27 -0.37
CA ARG A 63 5.64 1.39 -0.31
C ARG A 63 6.53 1.54 -1.55
N LYS A 64 5.95 1.52 -2.74
CA LYS A 64 6.71 1.70 -4.00
C LYS A 64 7.38 3.07 -4.11
N LYS A 65 6.77 4.13 -3.55
CA LYS A 65 7.38 5.46 -3.51
C LYS A 65 8.55 5.49 -2.53
N GLU A 66 8.39 4.91 -1.34
CA GLU A 66 9.47 4.81 -0.35
C GLU A 66 10.64 4.00 -0.89
N GLU A 67 10.39 2.83 -1.47
CA GLU A 67 11.42 1.99 -2.11
C GLU A 67 12.17 2.76 -3.22
N ARG A 68 11.45 3.52 -4.06
CA ARG A 68 12.08 4.35 -5.10
C ARG A 68 12.97 5.45 -4.53
N ARG A 69 12.55 6.10 -3.44
CA ARG A 69 13.36 7.14 -2.79
C ARG A 69 14.63 6.54 -2.19
N VAL A 70 14.52 5.41 -1.50
CA VAL A 70 15.67 4.70 -0.95
C VAL A 70 16.62 4.23 -2.05
N GLU A 71 16.10 3.75 -3.18
CA GLU A 71 16.94 3.37 -4.32
C GLU A 71 17.65 4.60 -4.93
N GLN A 72 16.94 5.71 -5.11
CA GLN A 72 17.56 6.96 -5.59
C GLN A 72 18.70 7.43 -4.66
N GLU A 73 18.47 7.47 -3.35
CA GLU A 73 19.50 7.81 -2.37
C GLU A 73 20.70 6.85 -2.42
N ARG A 74 20.46 5.54 -2.60
CA ARG A 74 21.53 4.54 -2.76
C ARG A 74 22.32 4.75 -4.05
N GLN A 75 21.64 5.07 -5.15
CA GLN A 75 22.25 5.32 -6.45
C GLN A 75 23.09 6.61 -6.40
N GLU A 76 22.59 7.67 -5.78
CA GLU A 76 23.33 8.92 -5.57
C GLU A 76 24.57 8.71 -4.70
N ILE A 77 24.49 7.93 -3.63
CA ILE A 77 25.64 7.59 -2.79
C ILE A 77 26.66 6.75 -3.56
N LYS A 78 26.22 5.78 -4.37
CA LYS A 78 27.12 4.98 -5.22
C LYS A 78 27.80 5.87 -6.25
N TYR A 79 27.04 6.70 -6.95
CA TYR A 79 27.54 7.67 -7.91
C TYR A 79 28.57 8.60 -7.28
N GLN A 80 28.28 9.19 -6.12
CA GLN A 80 29.25 10.02 -5.40
C GLN A 80 30.53 9.26 -5.03
N LYS A 81 30.43 7.99 -4.60
CA LYS A 81 31.61 7.18 -4.27
C LYS A 81 32.44 6.77 -5.49
N GLU A 82 31.78 6.46 -6.60
CA GLU A 82 32.44 6.07 -7.86
C GLU A 82 33.11 7.29 -8.52
N HIS A 83 32.41 8.42 -8.60
CA HIS A 83 32.93 9.66 -9.19
C HIS A 83 33.80 10.50 -8.24
N ALA A 84 33.92 10.15 -6.94
CA ALA A 84 34.85 10.80 -6.02
C ALA A 84 36.33 10.71 -6.44
N TYR A 85 36.68 9.73 -7.28
CA TYR A 85 38.03 9.58 -7.82
C TYR A 85 38.15 10.04 -9.27
N ASP A 86 37.06 10.44 -9.93
CA ASP A 86 37.10 10.89 -11.33
C ASP A 86 37.67 12.30 -11.43
N GLU A 87 37.30 13.23 -10.54
CA GLU A 87 37.93 14.56 -10.47
C GLU A 87 39.41 14.51 -10.08
N TRP A 88 39.84 13.47 -9.36
CA TRP A 88 41.24 13.30 -8.99
C TRP A 88 42.06 12.60 -10.09
N ASN A 89 41.43 11.74 -10.89
CA ASN A 89 42.06 11.01 -12.00
C ASN A 89 41.98 11.71 -13.36
N ASP A 90 41.37 12.89 -13.45
CA ASP A 90 41.39 13.68 -14.68
C ASP A 90 42.83 14.12 -14.99
N GLU A 91 43.37 13.69 -16.14
CA GLU A 91 44.75 13.94 -16.57
C GLU A 91 45.07 15.45 -16.58
N GLY A 92 44.08 16.30 -16.87
CA GLY A 92 44.25 17.76 -16.82
C GLY A 92 44.48 18.32 -15.41
N ALA A 93 43.84 17.74 -14.38
CA ALA A 93 43.96 18.16 -12.99
C ALA A 93 45.24 17.61 -12.33
N MET A 94 45.66 16.40 -12.69
CA MET A 94 46.95 15.83 -12.27
C MET A 94 48.15 16.61 -12.83
N VAL A 95 48.08 17.08 -14.08
CA VAL A 95 49.15 17.89 -14.71
C VAL A 95 49.26 19.29 -14.07
N GLY A 96 48.15 19.87 -13.61
CA GLY A 96 48.13 21.18 -12.96
C GLY A 96 48.66 21.22 -11.52
N THR A 97 48.61 20.09 -10.80
CA THR A 97 49.06 19.97 -9.39
C THR A 97 50.50 19.44 -9.25
N SER A 98 51.08 18.92 -10.33
CA SER A 98 52.48 18.51 -10.39
C SER A 98 53.41 19.72 -10.45
N ASN A 99 54.40 19.78 -9.55
CA ASN A 99 55.50 20.76 -9.62
C ASN A 99 56.40 20.57 -10.86
N LYS A 100 56.17 19.52 -11.68
CA LYS A 100 56.82 19.33 -12.98
C LYS A 100 55.96 19.95 -14.08
N HIS A 101 56.01 21.28 -14.19
CA HIS A 101 55.32 22.01 -15.23
C HIS A 101 56.00 21.76 -16.59
N GLY A 102 55.32 21.07 -17.50
CA GLY A 102 55.64 21.09 -18.94
C GLY A 102 56.68 20.10 -19.46
N GLN A 103 57.03 19.04 -18.73
CA GLN A 103 57.86 17.97 -19.31
C GLN A 103 56.99 16.82 -19.81
N SER A 104 56.95 16.68 -21.14
CA SER A 104 56.35 15.53 -21.81
C SER A 104 57.23 14.29 -21.58
N TYR A 105 56.66 13.09 -21.68
CA TYR A 105 57.43 11.84 -21.58
C TYR A 105 58.61 11.80 -22.57
N SER A 106 58.47 12.48 -23.71
CA SER A 106 59.53 12.70 -24.70
C SER A 106 60.74 13.47 -24.19
N ASP A 107 60.56 14.43 -23.28
CA ASP A 107 61.67 15.24 -22.74
C ASP A 107 62.56 14.44 -21.79
N PHE A 108 62.05 13.33 -21.23
CA PHE A 108 62.85 12.41 -20.41
C PHE A 108 63.65 11.41 -21.23
N GLU A 109 63.29 11.17 -22.50
CA GLU A 109 64.02 10.26 -23.40
C GLU A 109 65.26 10.94 -24.00
N ASP A 110 65.24 12.26 -24.20
CA ASP A 110 66.35 13.02 -24.78
C ASP A 110 67.55 13.22 -23.81
N ASP A 111 67.34 13.15 -22.49
CA ASP A 111 68.41 13.32 -21.47
C ASP A 111 69.19 12.00 -21.19
N PHE A 112 68.80 10.90 -21.84
CA PHE A 112 69.42 9.56 -21.68
C PHE A 112 70.26 9.10 -22.89
N MET A 113 70.31 9.89 -23.98
CA MET A 113 71.25 9.70 -25.11
C MET A 113 72.40 10.72 -25.06
#